data_AF-A0A8C2MR92-F1
#
_entry.id   AF-A0A8C2MR92-F1
#
_cell.length_a   1.000
_cell.length_b   1.000
_cell.length_c   1.000
_cell.angle_alpha   90.00
_cell.angle_beta   90.00
_cell.angle_gamma   90.00
#
_symmetry.space_group_name_H-M   'P 1'
#
loop_
_entity.id
_entity.type
_entity.pdbx_description
1 polymer ?
#
loop_
_entity_poly.entity_id
_entity_poly.type
_entity_poly.pdbx_seq_one_letter_code
_entity_poly.pdbx_strand_id
1 'polypeptide(L)'
;MDLKILSLATDKTTDKLQEFLQTLKTDDLTDLLQSRAVKGRAVGTFLRAIFKGSPCSEEDGALRRSKVYSCCIQLVESGDLQQEVASEIIGLLMLEVHHFPGPLLVELASEFVGAIREDSLVNGKSLELFPIILTALATKKEVLTCGKGDLNGEEYKRQLIDSLCSVRWAQRYVIQLTSMFKDVRLTTEEMDLVVAKVLSMFSKLNLQEIPPLVYQLLVLSSKGSRRSVLDGIIAFFNELDKQHSEEQSSDELLELVTTPADELYHVEGTVILHIVFAVKLDCELGRELLKHLLLRCF
;
A
#
# COMPACT_ATOMS: atom_id res chain seq x y z
N MET A 1 -13.26 -32.66 8.28
CA MET A 1 -12.49 -32.02 7.18
C MET A 1 -11.19 -31.46 7.70
N ASP A 2 -11.28 -30.59 8.69
CA ASP A 2 -10.16 -29.86 9.27
C ASP A 2 -8.99 -30.73 9.82
N LEU A 3 -9.29 -31.69 10.72
CA LEU A 3 -8.28 -32.61 11.25
C LEU A 3 -7.62 -33.48 10.17
N LYS A 4 -8.34 -33.76 9.07
CA LYS A 4 -7.83 -34.57 7.95
C LYS A 4 -6.84 -33.77 7.09
N ILE A 5 -7.07 -32.47 6.91
CA ILE A 5 -6.12 -31.57 6.22
C ILE A 5 -4.82 -31.48 7.03
N LEU A 6 -4.93 -31.32 8.35
CA LEU A 6 -3.78 -31.24 9.23
C LEU A 6 -2.99 -32.56 9.33
N SER A 7 -3.68 -33.71 9.35
CA SER A 7 -3.00 -35.02 9.35
C SER A 7 -2.24 -35.24 8.04
N LEU A 8 -2.89 -34.98 6.90
CA LEU A 8 -2.27 -35.15 5.56
C LEU A 8 -1.07 -34.20 5.35
N ALA A 9 -1.10 -33.01 5.95
CA ALA A 9 0.03 -32.08 5.92
C ALA A 9 1.22 -32.52 6.80
N THR A 10 0.96 -33.31 7.86
CA THR A 10 1.99 -33.81 8.79
C THR A 10 2.69 -35.05 8.23
N ASP A 11 1.96 -35.90 7.52
CA ASP A 11 2.43 -37.18 6.99
C ASP A 11 3.33 -37.05 5.73
N LYS A 12 3.69 -35.82 5.31
CA LYS A 12 4.42 -35.50 4.06
C LYS A 12 3.78 -36.11 2.79
N THR A 13 2.51 -36.48 2.84
CA THR A 13 1.77 -37.02 1.69
C THR A 13 1.14 -35.89 0.89
N THR A 14 1.96 -35.15 0.16
CA THR A 14 1.54 -34.00 -0.67
C THR A 14 0.49 -34.40 -1.70
N ASP A 15 0.66 -35.56 -2.33
CA ASP A 15 -0.24 -36.06 -3.39
C ASP A 15 -1.64 -36.35 -2.82
N LYS A 16 -1.70 -37.01 -1.64
CA LYS A 16 -2.98 -37.28 -0.95
C LYS A 16 -3.67 -36.00 -0.49
N LEU A 17 -2.89 -34.98 -0.15
CA LEU A 17 -3.43 -33.68 0.24
C LEU A 17 -4.01 -32.93 -0.97
N GLN A 18 -3.33 -32.97 -2.12
CA GLN A 18 -3.82 -32.41 -3.38
C GLN A 18 -5.13 -33.10 -3.81
N GLU A 19 -5.16 -34.43 -3.85
CA GLU A 19 -6.37 -35.20 -4.18
C GLU A 19 -7.53 -34.85 -3.22
N PHE A 20 -7.25 -34.76 -1.92
CA PHE A 20 -8.29 -34.40 -0.95
C PHE A 20 -8.81 -32.97 -1.15
N LEU A 21 -7.93 -32.01 -1.46
CA LEU A 21 -8.35 -30.64 -1.74
C LEU A 21 -9.10 -30.50 -3.07
N GLN A 22 -8.81 -31.33 -4.08
CA GLN A 22 -9.57 -31.41 -5.33
C GLN A 22 -11.01 -31.92 -5.10
N THR A 23 -11.22 -32.80 -4.12
CA THR A 23 -12.59 -33.26 -3.77
C THR A 23 -13.42 -32.22 -3.01
N LEU A 24 -12.79 -31.20 -2.45
CA LEU A 24 -13.46 -30.15 -1.68
C LEU A 24 -13.83 -28.97 -2.56
N LYS A 25 -15.02 -28.40 -2.34
CA LYS A 25 -15.36 -27.12 -2.95
C LYS A 25 -14.54 -26.02 -2.30
N THR A 26 -14.12 -25.06 -3.11
CA THR A 26 -13.35 -23.91 -2.62
C THR A 26 -14.11 -23.11 -1.56
N ASP A 27 -15.44 -23.03 -1.67
CA ASP A 27 -16.28 -22.29 -0.72
C ASP A 27 -16.30 -22.97 0.67
N ASP A 28 -16.31 -24.31 0.70
CA ASP A 28 -16.22 -25.06 1.97
C ASP A 28 -14.87 -24.82 2.67
N LEU A 29 -13.80 -24.59 1.90
CA LEU A 29 -12.47 -24.26 2.43
C LEU A 29 -12.41 -22.85 3.00
N THR A 30 -13.05 -21.87 2.33
CA THR A 30 -13.11 -20.49 2.82
C THR A 30 -13.96 -20.38 4.09
N ASP A 31 -15.05 -21.13 4.19
CA ASP A 31 -15.90 -21.18 5.40
C ASP A 31 -15.14 -21.77 6.60
N LEU A 32 -14.38 -22.84 6.37
CA LEU A 32 -13.51 -23.43 7.40
C LEU A 32 -12.40 -22.46 7.84
N LEU A 33 -11.82 -21.71 6.90
CA LEU A 33 -10.82 -20.71 7.19
C LEU A 33 -11.39 -19.58 8.05
N GLN A 34 -12.55 -19.03 7.68
CA GLN A 34 -13.24 -17.99 8.44
C GLN A 34 -13.57 -18.46 9.87
N SER A 35 -14.14 -19.66 10.01
CA SER A 35 -14.44 -20.26 11.32
C SER A 35 -13.20 -20.41 12.21
N ARG A 36 -12.04 -20.74 11.62
CA ARG A 36 -10.76 -20.85 12.37
C ARG A 36 -10.17 -19.50 12.72
N ALA A 37 -10.23 -18.55 11.79
CA ALA A 37 -9.72 -17.20 11.98
C ALA A 37 -10.42 -16.52 13.16
N VAL A 38 -11.76 -16.58 13.21
CA VAL A 38 -12.57 -16.03 14.31
C VAL A 38 -12.27 -16.73 15.64
N LYS A 39 -11.98 -18.04 15.63
CA LYS A 39 -11.64 -18.81 16.84
C LYS A 39 -10.19 -18.62 17.29
N GLY A 40 -9.34 -17.95 16.50
CA GLY A 40 -7.93 -17.69 16.80
C GLY A 40 -7.07 -18.95 16.97
N ARG A 41 -7.46 -20.09 16.38
CA ARG A 41 -6.78 -21.38 16.59
C ARG A 41 -6.17 -21.92 15.30
N ALA A 42 -4.84 -22.05 15.30
CA ALA A 42 -4.05 -22.78 14.30
C ALA A 42 -4.35 -22.40 12.84
N VAL A 43 -4.65 -21.11 12.59
CA VAL A 43 -4.91 -20.56 11.25
C VAL A 43 -3.67 -20.67 10.39
N GLY A 44 -2.50 -20.31 10.91
CA GLY A 44 -1.27 -20.40 10.14
C GLY A 44 -0.89 -21.81 9.72
N THR A 45 -1.08 -22.81 10.59
CA THR A 45 -0.85 -24.23 10.23
C THR A 45 -1.82 -24.69 9.14
N PHE A 46 -3.07 -24.23 9.20
CA PHE A 46 -4.09 -24.54 8.21
C PHE A 46 -3.77 -23.92 6.84
N LEU A 47 -3.39 -22.64 6.80
CA LEU A 47 -2.97 -21.96 5.57
C LEU A 47 -1.74 -22.62 4.95
N ARG A 48 -0.72 -22.95 5.77
CA ARG A 48 0.47 -23.68 5.30
C ARG A 48 0.10 -25.04 4.69
N ALA A 49 -0.86 -25.76 5.29
CA ALA A 49 -1.35 -27.02 4.75
C ALA A 49 -2.03 -26.82 3.39
N ILE A 50 -2.94 -25.85 3.29
CA ILE A 50 -3.61 -25.54 2.03
C ILE A 50 -2.60 -25.18 0.94
N PHE A 51 -1.66 -24.27 1.21
CA PHE A 51 -0.67 -23.84 0.22
C PHE A 51 0.21 -25.00 -0.23
N LYS A 52 0.68 -25.87 0.69
CA LYS A 52 1.41 -27.08 0.31
C LYS A 52 0.61 -28.04 -0.57
N GLY A 53 -0.69 -28.17 -0.32
CA GLY A 53 -1.59 -29.02 -1.09
C GLY A 53 -2.16 -28.38 -2.37
N SER A 54 -1.78 -27.15 -2.70
CA SER A 54 -2.25 -26.43 -3.87
C SER A 54 -1.09 -25.75 -4.59
N PRO A 55 -0.13 -26.49 -5.17
CA PRO A 55 1.03 -25.88 -5.81
C PRO A 55 0.61 -25.05 -7.04
N CYS A 56 1.36 -23.99 -7.35
CA CYS A 56 1.13 -23.16 -8.54
C CYS A 56 1.53 -23.84 -9.86
N SER A 57 2.09 -25.05 -9.81
CA SER A 57 2.34 -25.89 -11.00
C SER A 57 1.06 -26.48 -11.59
N GLU A 58 -0.01 -26.57 -10.80
CA GLU A 58 -1.33 -27.03 -11.22
C GLU A 58 -2.29 -25.84 -11.27
N GLU A 59 -3.06 -25.74 -12.35
CA GLU A 59 -4.02 -24.64 -12.54
C GLU A 59 -5.08 -24.60 -11.43
N ASP A 60 -5.66 -25.76 -11.09
CA ASP A 60 -6.62 -25.90 -9.98
C ASP A 60 -6.01 -25.48 -8.64
N GLY A 61 -4.72 -25.78 -8.42
CA GLY A 61 -3.98 -25.36 -7.24
C GLY A 61 -3.82 -23.85 -7.18
N ALA A 62 -3.40 -23.24 -8.29
CA ALA A 62 -3.21 -21.80 -8.41
C ALA A 62 -4.53 -21.02 -8.22
N LEU A 63 -5.62 -21.47 -8.85
CA LEU A 63 -6.95 -20.87 -8.70
C LEU A 63 -7.48 -21.01 -7.26
N ARG A 64 -7.27 -22.17 -6.62
CA ARG A 64 -7.60 -22.36 -5.20
C ARG A 64 -6.81 -21.41 -4.31
N ARG A 65 -5.51 -21.23 -4.56
CA ARG A 65 -4.69 -20.26 -3.82
C ARG A 65 -5.23 -18.84 -3.99
N SER A 66 -5.59 -18.42 -5.20
CA SER A 66 -6.15 -17.09 -5.46
C SER A 66 -7.41 -16.84 -4.63
N LYS A 67 -8.38 -17.77 -4.65
CA LYS A 67 -9.58 -17.71 -3.80
C LYS A 67 -9.28 -17.64 -2.31
N VAL A 68 -8.30 -18.41 -1.83
CA VAL A 68 -7.87 -18.38 -0.43
C VAL A 68 -7.24 -17.04 -0.06
N TYR A 69 -6.46 -16.43 -0.96
CA TYR A 69 -5.90 -15.10 -0.78
C TYR A 69 -7.01 -14.04 -0.66
N SER A 70 -7.96 -14.01 -1.60
CA SER A 70 -9.07 -13.05 -1.54
C SER A 70 -9.90 -13.22 -0.26
N CYS A 71 -10.15 -14.45 0.19
CA CYS A 71 -10.81 -14.71 1.47
C CYS A 71 -9.99 -14.20 2.66
N CYS A 72 -8.68 -14.46 2.71
CA CYS A 72 -7.82 -13.96 3.78
C CYS A 72 -7.79 -12.42 3.83
N ILE A 73 -7.71 -11.77 2.66
CA ILE A 73 -7.73 -10.31 2.55
C ILE A 73 -9.03 -9.75 3.09
N GLN A 74 -10.18 -10.31 2.69
CA GLN A 74 -11.50 -9.92 3.20
C GLN A 74 -11.62 -10.11 4.71
N LEU A 75 -11.10 -11.21 5.26
CA LEU A 75 -11.11 -11.45 6.70
C LEU A 75 -10.25 -10.46 7.47
N VAL A 76 -9.05 -10.12 6.98
CA VAL A 76 -8.19 -9.13 7.62
C VAL A 76 -8.82 -7.73 7.56
N GLU A 77 -9.46 -7.39 6.44
CA GLU A 77 -10.17 -6.12 6.29
C GLU A 77 -11.45 -6.05 7.11
N SER A 78 -12.16 -7.16 7.36
CA SER A 78 -13.39 -7.15 8.17
C SER A 78 -13.21 -6.55 9.57
N GLY A 79 -11.98 -6.60 10.12
CA GLY A 79 -11.68 -6.09 11.46
C GLY A 79 -12.08 -7.04 12.59
N ASP A 80 -12.74 -8.17 12.30
CA ASP A 80 -13.23 -9.13 13.29
C ASP A 80 -12.13 -10.00 13.93
N LEU A 81 -10.89 -9.89 13.43
CA LEU A 81 -9.77 -10.72 13.85
C LEU A 81 -8.91 -10.06 14.94
N GLN A 82 -8.41 -10.89 15.86
CA GLN A 82 -7.33 -10.49 16.76
C GLN A 82 -6.10 -10.06 15.96
N GLN A 83 -5.39 -9.02 16.43
CA GLN A 83 -4.24 -8.45 15.73
C GLN A 83 -3.16 -9.49 15.41
N GLU A 84 -2.87 -10.39 16.35
CA GLU A 84 -1.88 -11.47 16.17
C GLU A 84 -2.27 -12.42 15.04
N VAL A 85 -3.56 -12.77 14.95
CA VAL A 85 -4.10 -13.64 13.89
C VAL A 85 -4.06 -12.93 12.54
N ALA A 86 -4.44 -11.66 12.48
CA ALA A 86 -4.37 -10.86 11.26
C ALA A 86 -2.92 -10.74 10.75
N SER A 87 -1.97 -10.44 11.66
CA SER A 87 -0.55 -10.37 11.31
C SER A 87 0.04 -11.72 10.91
N GLU A 88 -0.37 -12.84 11.54
CA GLU A 88 0.04 -14.18 11.11
C GLU A 88 -0.46 -14.49 9.69
N ILE A 89 -1.72 -14.15 9.38
CA ILE A 89 -2.29 -14.34 8.04
C ILE A 89 -1.51 -13.53 7.00
N ILE A 90 -1.37 -12.21 7.21
CA ILE A 90 -0.65 -11.33 6.28
C ILE A 90 0.79 -11.81 6.09
N GLY A 91 1.51 -12.14 7.17
CA GLY A 91 2.88 -12.65 7.09
C GLY A 91 3.01 -13.94 6.27
N LEU A 92 2.02 -14.84 6.34
CA LEU A 92 2.02 -16.05 5.52
C LEU A 92 1.73 -15.78 4.04
N LEU A 93 0.80 -14.86 3.75
CA LEU A 93 0.52 -14.44 2.38
C LEU A 93 1.74 -13.77 1.74
N MET A 94 2.44 -12.91 2.49
CA MET A 94 3.69 -12.28 2.05
C MET A 94 4.77 -13.30 1.66
N LEU A 95 4.87 -14.43 2.37
CA LEU A 95 5.86 -15.47 2.08
C LEU A 95 5.50 -16.25 0.81
N GLU A 96 4.22 -16.59 0.65
CA GLU A 96 3.76 -17.50 -0.41
C GLU A 96 3.52 -16.82 -1.77
N VAL A 97 3.33 -15.50 -1.79
CA VAL A 97 2.94 -14.74 -2.99
C VAL A 97 3.96 -14.85 -4.13
N HIS A 98 5.25 -15.04 -3.83
CA HIS A 98 6.32 -15.17 -4.83
C HIS A 98 6.15 -16.36 -5.78
N HIS A 99 5.42 -17.39 -5.35
CA HIS A 99 5.16 -18.59 -6.13
C HIS A 99 4.01 -18.41 -7.14
N PHE A 100 3.23 -17.32 -7.03
CA PHE A 100 2.09 -17.11 -7.90
C PHE A 100 2.50 -16.91 -9.37
N PRO A 101 1.70 -17.40 -10.31
CA PRO A 101 1.84 -17.08 -11.73
C PRO A 101 1.46 -15.61 -11.97
N GLY A 102 2.05 -15.02 -13.01
CA GLY A 102 1.86 -13.60 -13.32
C GLY A 102 0.40 -13.16 -13.48
N PRO A 103 -0.48 -13.89 -14.21
CA PRO A 103 -1.88 -13.51 -14.38
C PRO A 103 -2.63 -13.36 -13.04
N LEU A 104 -2.42 -14.29 -12.10
CA LEU A 104 -3.07 -14.21 -10.79
C LEU A 104 -2.52 -13.09 -9.91
N LEU A 105 -1.25 -12.70 -10.07
CA LEU A 105 -0.70 -11.52 -9.39
C LEU A 105 -1.35 -10.23 -9.92
N VAL A 106 -1.61 -10.15 -11.22
CA VAL A 106 -2.31 -9.01 -11.84
C VAL A 106 -3.76 -8.93 -11.35
N GLU A 107 -4.46 -10.05 -11.29
CA GLU A 107 -5.82 -10.13 -10.73
C GLU A 107 -5.85 -9.67 -9.27
N LEU A 108 -4.98 -10.22 -8.41
CA LEU A 108 -4.90 -9.83 -7.00
C LEU A 108 -4.57 -8.35 -6.83
N ALA A 109 -3.61 -7.81 -7.58
CA ALA A 109 -3.29 -6.38 -7.53
C ALA A 109 -4.46 -5.52 -8.01
N SER A 110 -5.21 -5.98 -9.03
CA SER A 110 -6.38 -5.27 -9.54
C SER A 110 -7.52 -5.24 -8.52
N GLU A 111 -7.69 -6.30 -7.72
CA GLU A 111 -8.64 -6.33 -6.59
C GLU A 111 -8.32 -5.22 -5.56
N PHE A 112 -7.04 -5.01 -5.22
CA PHE A 112 -6.65 -3.91 -4.33
C PHE A 112 -6.98 -2.53 -4.91
N VAL A 113 -6.68 -2.30 -6.20
CA VAL A 113 -7.02 -1.03 -6.86
C VAL A 113 -8.54 -0.82 -6.93
N GLY A 114 -9.31 -1.90 -7.13
CA GLY A 114 -10.77 -1.88 -7.05
C GLY A 114 -11.27 -1.50 -5.65
N ALA A 115 -10.76 -2.15 -4.61
CA ALA A 115 -11.12 -1.87 -3.22
C ALA A 115 -10.82 -0.42 -2.80
N ILE A 116 -9.67 0.13 -3.25
CA ILE A 116 -9.30 1.53 -3.01
C ILE A 116 -10.24 2.48 -3.75
N ARG A 117 -10.67 2.12 -4.96
CA ARG A 117 -11.62 2.92 -5.77
C ARG A 117 -13.00 2.98 -5.14
N GLU A 118 -13.46 1.87 -4.56
CA GLU A 118 -14.78 1.75 -3.93
C GLU A 118 -14.79 2.21 -2.47
N ASP A 119 -13.64 2.61 -1.89
CA ASP A 119 -13.45 2.90 -0.46
C ASP A 119 -13.98 1.75 0.44
N SER A 120 -13.78 0.50 0.00
CA SER A 120 -14.30 -0.69 0.68
C SER A 120 -13.34 -1.24 1.75
N LEU A 121 -12.17 -0.62 1.91
CA LEU A 121 -11.19 -0.98 2.93
C LEU A 121 -11.67 -0.46 4.30
N VAL A 122 -11.51 -1.28 5.34
CA VAL A 122 -11.93 -0.91 6.72
C VAL A 122 -10.73 -0.83 7.65
N ASN A 123 -9.74 -1.71 7.51
CA ASN A 123 -8.58 -1.81 8.40
C ASN A 123 -7.30 -1.32 7.71
N GLY A 124 -7.20 -1.47 6.39
CA GLY A 124 -6.03 -1.10 5.59
C GLY A 124 -4.82 -2.01 5.78
N LYS A 125 -4.87 -2.97 6.70
CA LYS A 125 -3.77 -3.93 6.95
C LYS A 125 -3.46 -4.80 5.74
N SER A 126 -4.44 -5.09 4.89
CA SER A 126 -4.20 -5.85 3.66
C SER A 126 -3.29 -5.11 2.67
N LEU A 127 -3.18 -3.77 2.76
CA LEU A 127 -2.32 -2.96 1.89
C LEU A 127 -0.84 -3.29 2.05
N GLU A 128 -0.43 -3.89 3.18
CA GLU A 128 0.95 -4.37 3.38
C GLU A 128 1.35 -5.46 2.37
N LEU A 129 0.37 -6.19 1.80
CA LEU A 129 0.63 -7.20 0.76
C LEU A 129 0.92 -6.60 -0.61
N PHE A 130 0.34 -5.45 -0.91
CA PHE A 130 0.38 -4.85 -2.24
C PHE A 130 1.81 -4.56 -2.74
N PRO A 131 2.75 -4.03 -1.93
CA PRO A 131 4.15 -3.88 -2.33
C PRO A 131 4.82 -5.17 -2.77
N ILE A 132 4.51 -6.27 -2.06
CA ILE A 132 5.13 -7.57 -2.33
C ILE A 132 4.54 -8.17 -3.59
N ILE A 133 3.23 -7.98 -3.84
CA ILE A 133 2.59 -8.37 -5.11
C ILE A 133 3.23 -7.62 -6.28
N LEU A 134 3.40 -6.29 -6.18
CA LEU A 134 4.04 -5.48 -7.23
C LEU A 134 5.49 -5.89 -7.47
N THR A 135 6.22 -6.22 -6.41
CA THR A 135 7.62 -6.67 -6.49
C THR A 135 7.74 -8.07 -7.10
N ALA A 136 6.83 -8.98 -6.73
CA ALA A 136 6.76 -10.32 -7.31
C ALA A 136 6.41 -10.25 -8.81
N LEU A 137 5.49 -9.35 -9.18
CA LEU A 137 5.10 -9.10 -10.56
C LEU A 137 6.27 -8.54 -11.38
N ALA A 138 7.01 -7.56 -10.86
CA ALA A 138 8.20 -7.02 -11.51
C ALA A 138 9.29 -8.06 -11.79
N THR A 139 9.31 -9.18 -11.05
CA THR A 139 10.26 -10.27 -11.26
C THR A 139 9.88 -11.14 -12.47
N LYS A 140 8.62 -11.11 -12.92
CA LYS A 140 8.11 -11.87 -14.06
C LYS A 140 8.43 -11.12 -15.37
N LYS A 141 9.58 -11.44 -15.98
CA LYS A 141 10.03 -10.83 -17.24
C LYS A 141 9.35 -11.39 -18.49
N GLU A 142 8.70 -12.54 -18.35
CA GLU A 142 7.95 -13.18 -19.44
C GLU A 142 6.68 -12.39 -19.75
N VAL A 143 6.27 -12.42 -21.02
CA VAL A 143 5.01 -11.84 -21.46
C VAL A 143 3.87 -12.62 -20.80
N LEU A 144 3.03 -11.90 -20.07
CA LEU A 144 1.88 -12.47 -19.37
C LEU A 144 0.64 -12.33 -20.26
N THR A 145 -0.03 -13.43 -20.56
CA THR A 145 -1.31 -13.40 -21.29
C THR A 145 -2.45 -13.07 -20.34
N CYS A 146 -2.57 -11.80 -19.95
CA CYS A 146 -3.66 -11.30 -19.10
C CYS A 146 -4.53 -10.30 -19.89
N GLY A 147 -5.53 -10.82 -20.62
CA GLY A 147 -6.48 -10.01 -21.38
C GLY A 147 -5.96 -9.55 -22.76
N LYS A 148 -6.09 -8.25 -23.07
CA LYS A 148 -5.86 -7.66 -24.42
C LYS A 148 -4.45 -7.09 -24.62
N GLY A 149 -3.41 -7.73 -24.11
CA GLY A 149 -2.06 -7.26 -24.33
C GLY A 149 -0.98 -8.26 -23.91
N ASP A 150 0.07 -8.31 -24.72
CA ASP A 150 1.31 -9.01 -24.43
C ASP A 150 2.22 -8.05 -23.65
N LEU A 151 2.02 -7.96 -22.33
CA LEU A 151 2.83 -7.12 -21.45
C LEU A 151 3.67 -7.97 -20.51
N ASN A 152 4.87 -7.49 -20.19
CA ASN A 152 5.70 -8.09 -19.15
C ASN A 152 5.24 -7.64 -17.75
N GLY A 153 5.77 -8.28 -16.71
CA GLY A 153 5.39 -7.96 -15.33
C GLY A 153 5.75 -6.53 -14.89
N GLU A 154 6.82 -5.94 -15.43
CA GLU A 154 7.19 -4.55 -15.12
C GLU A 154 6.21 -3.55 -15.75
N GLU A 155 5.72 -3.82 -16.96
CA GLU A 155 4.71 -3.00 -17.63
C GLU A 155 3.35 -3.07 -16.94
N TYR A 156 2.92 -4.26 -16.49
CA TYR A 156 1.72 -4.39 -15.67
C TYR A 156 1.88 -3.68 -14.32
N LYS A 157 3.05 -3.79 -13.67
CA LYS A 157 3.35 -3.05 -12.43
C LYS A 157 3.16 -1.54 -12.64
N ARG A 158 3.69 -1.00 -13.74
CA ARG A 158 3.51 0.42 -14.10
C ARG A 158 2.04 0.78 -14.29
N GLN A 159 1.29 0.00 -15.08
CA GLN A 159 -0.14 0.25 -15.30
C GLN A 159 -0.97 0.19 -14.01
N LEU A 160 -0.62 -0.70 -13.08
CA LEU A 160 -1.27 -0.79 -11.78
C LEU A 160 -1.00 0.45 -10.93
N ILE A 161 0.24 0.95 -10.95
CA ILE A 161 0.61 2.20 -10.26
C ILE A 161 -0.12 3.40 -10.88
N ASP A 162 -0.15 3.49 -12.21
CA ASP A 162 -0.87 4.55 -12.93
C ASP A 162 -2.36 4.53 -12.57
N SER A 163 -2.96 3.33 -12.57
CA SER A 163 -4.37 3.14 -12.19
C SER A 163 -4.60 3.55 -10.73
N LEU A 164 -3.74 3.13 -9.80
CA LEU A 164 -3.83 3.50 -8.39
C LEU A 164 -3.73 5.01 -8.18
N CYS A 165 -2.86 5.71 -8.89
CA CYS A 165 -2.72 7.16 -8.80
C CYS A 165 -3.82 7.93 -9.54
N SER A 166 -4.51 7.30 -10.51
CA SER A 166 -5.71 7.87 -11.12
C SER A 166 -6.93 7.86 -10.18
N VAL A 167 -6.99 6.87 -9.27
CA VAL A 167 -8.10 6.68 -8.33
C VAL A 167 -8.07 7.73 -7.21
N ARG A 168 -9.24 8.10 -6.67
CA ARG A 168 -9.34 8.97 -5.50
C ARG A 168 -8.94 8.20 -4.24
N TRP A 169 -7.91 8.66 -3.55
CA TRP A 169 -7.50 8.06 -2.28
C TRP A 169 -8.39 8.59 -1.15
N ALA A 170 -8.91 7.69 -0.32
CA ALA A 170 -9.61 8.08 0.90
C ALA A 170 -8.62 8.67 1.90
N GLN A 171 -8.96 9.81 2.52
CA GLN A 171 -8.09 10.56 3.44
C GLN A 171 -7.49 9.67 4.53
N ARG A 172 -8.30 8.76 5.09
CA ARG A 172 -7.92 7.83 6.16
C ARG A 172 -6.76 6.89 5.81
N TYR A 173 -6.57 6.58 4.53
CA TYR A 173 -5.54 5.63 4.06
C TYR A 173 -4.37 6.31 3.35
N VAL A 174 -4.37 7.63 3.18
CA VAL A 174 -3.33 8.34 2.41
C VAL A 174 -1.93 8.06 2.97
N ILE A 175 -1.75 8.12 4.29
CA ILE A 175 -0.46 7.85 4.95
C ILE A 175 -0.02 6.40 4.68
N GLN A 176 -0.92 5.44 4.83
CA GLN A 176 -0.64 4.02 4.60
C GLN A 176 -0.28 3.77 3.12
N LEU A 177 -1.07 4.31 2.19
CA LEU A 177 -0.83 4.22 0.76
C LEU A 177 0.50 4.86 0.35
N THR A 178 0.88 5.99 0.93
CA THR A 178 2.20 6.60 0.70
C THR A 178 3.32 5.73 1.26
N SER A 179 3.15 5.20 2.48
CA SER A 179 4.17 4.36 3.13
C SER A 179 4.43 3.05 2.36
N MET A 180 3.39 2.50 1.72
CA MET A 180 3.44 1.29 0.91
C MET A 180 4.47 1.40 -0.23
N PHE A 181 4.57 2.57 -0.88
CA PHE A 181 5.54 2.80 -1.95
C PHE A 181 7.00 2.82 -1.48
N LYS A 182 7.24 2.96 -0.17
CA LYS A 182 8.57 2.80 0.42
C LYS A 182 9.11 1.38 0.26
N ASP A 183 8.28 0.37 0.07
CA ASP A 183 8.75 -1.01 -0.07
C ASP A 183 8.79 -1.49 -1.52
N VAL A 184 8.37 -0.62 -2.47
CA VAL A 184 8.38 -0.90 -3.91
C VAL A 184 9.59 -0.26 -4.59
N ARG A 185 10.13 -0.93 -5.62
CA ARG A 185 11.10 -0.34 -6.54
C ARG A 185 10.36 0.40 -7.66
N LEU A 186 10.45 1.73 -7.63
CA LEU A 186 9.81 2.62 -8.59
C LEU A 186 10.83 3.09 -9.64
N THR A 187 10.37 3.24 -10.88
CA THR A 187 11.09 4.00 -11.90
C THR A 187 11.00 5.49 -11.60
N THR A 188 11.79 6.32 -12.29
CA THR A 188 11.74 7.78 -12.12
C THR A 188 10.37 8.34 -12.49
N GLU A 189 9.75 7.83 -13.56
CA GLU A 189 8.41 8.22 -14.00
C GLU A 189 7.33 7.84 -12.98
N GLU A 190 7.38 6.60 -12.48
CA GLU A 190 6.47 6.12 -11.43
C GLU A 190 6.62 6.94 -10.15
N MET A 191 7.86 7.30 -9.80
CA MET A 191 8.15 8.12 -8.62
C MET A 191 7.55 9.51 -8.73
N ASP A 192 7.75 10.20 -9.85
CA ASP A 192 7.18 11.55 -10.05
C ASP A 192 5.65 11.52 -10.03
N LEU A 193 5.05 10.47 -10.61
CA LEU A 193 3.61 10.27 -10.60
C LEU A 193 3.05 10.01 -9.18
N VAL A 194 3.72 9.19 -8.37
CA VAL A 194 3.35 8.97 -6.96
C VAL A 194 3.53 10.25 -6.14
N VAL A 195 4.64 10.97 -6.31
CA VAL A 195 4.90 12.25 -5.61
C VAL A 195 3.84 13.29 -5.96
N ALA A 196 3.54 13.47 -7.25
CA ALA A 196 2.48 14.39 -7.70
C ALA A 196 1.11 14.01 -7.13
N LYS A 197 0.81 12.70 -7.08
CA LYS A 197 -0.43 12.21 -6.48
C LYS A 197 -0.52 12.55 -4.99
N VAL A 198 0.53 12.30 -4.22
CA VAL A 198 0.56 12.59 -2.77
C VAL A 198 0.45 14.09 -2.51
N LEU A 199 1.17 14.93 -3.26
CA LEU A 199 1.07 16.39 -3.15
C LEU A 199 -0.36 16.89 -3.45
N SER A 200 -1.04 16.30 -4.43
CA SER A 200 -2.44 16.64 -4.73
C SER A 200 -3.44 16.29 -3.61
N MET A 201 -3.02 15.51 -2.61
CA MET A 201 -3.83 15.18 -1.44
C MET A 201 -3.68 16.22 -0.32
N PHE A 202 -2.64 17.06 -0.31
CA PHE A 202 -2.40 18.03 0.76
C PHE A 202 -3.57 19.00 0.92
N SER A 203 -4.10 19.53 -0.18
CA SER A 203 -5.26 20.45 -0.17
C SER A 203 -6.59 19.79 0.22
N LYS A 204 -6.60 18.47 0.42
CA LYS A 204 -7.79 17.70 0.82
C LYS A 204 -7.70 17.21 2.26
N LEU A 205 -6.60 17.45 2.96
CA LEU A 205 -6.37 16.98 4.32
C LEU A 205 -6.49 18.14 5.30
N ASN A 206 -6.74 17.81 6.56
CA ASN A 206 -6.65 18.80 7.63
C ASN A 206 -5.19 19.19 7.85
N LEU A 207 -4.90 20.44 8.25
CA LEU A 207 -3.52 20.92 8.42
C LEU A 207 -2.69 20.03 9.36
N GLN A 208 -3.29 19.52 10.44
CA GLN A 208 -2.63 18.58 11.37
C GLN A 208 -2.23 17.22 10.78
N GLU A 209 -2.86 16.81 9.67
CA GLU A 209 -2.58 15.54 8.99
C GLU A 209 -1.42 15.69 7.98
N ILE A 210 -1.02 16.92 7.66
CA ILE A 210 0.03 17.22 6.68
C ILE A 210 1.43 16.84 7.21
N PRO A 211 1.85 17.19 8.44
CA PRO A 211 3.17 16.83 8.95
C PRO A 211 3.53 15.33 8.87
N PRO A 212 2.67 14.38 9.31
CA PRO A 212 2.99 12.95 9.18
C PRO A 212 3.03 12.49 7.73
N LEU A 213 2.21 13.07 6.83
CA LEU A 213 2.26 12.76 5.41
C LEU A 213 3.54 13.29 4.75
N VAL A 214 3.96 14.52 5.09
CA VAL A 214 5.24 15.08 4.64
C VAL A 214 6.39 14.20 5.08
N TYR A 215 6.39 13.71 6.32
CA TYR A 215 7.41 12.76 6.77
C TYR A 215 7.46 11.50 5.89
N GLN A 216 6.32 10.88 5.57
CA GLN A 216 6.30 9.72 4.67
C GLN A 216 6.81 10.06 3.26
N LEU A 217 6.45 11.22 2.73
CA LEU A 217 6.91 11.69 1.42
C LEU A 217 8.42 11.96 1.40
N LEU A 218 8.98 12.50 2.48
CA LEU A 218 10.42 12.71 2.63
C LEU A 218 11.17 11.38 2.69
N VAL A 219 10.64 10.38 3.41
CA VAL A 219 11.22 9.03 3.42
C VAL A 219 11.22 8.42 2.02
N LEU A 220 10.15 8.60 1.25
CA LEU A 220 10.09 8.18 -0.15
C LEU A 220 11.16 8.89 -0.99
N SER A 221 11.33 10.21 -0.81
CA SER A 221 12.29 11.04 -1.57
C SER A 221 13.76 10.58 -1.49
N SER A 222 14.12 9.82 -0.45
CA SER A 222 15.45 9.21 -0.33
C SER A 222 15.80 8.28 -1.49
N LYS A 223 14.79 7.77 -2.22
CA LYS A 223 14.96 6.93 -3.39
C LYS A 223 14.97 7.69 -4.73
N GLY A 224 14.54 8.96 -4.75
CA GLY A 224 14.39 9.73 -5.99
C GLY A 224 13.48 10.96 -5.85
N SER A 225 13.39 11.77 -6.91
CA SER A 225 12.47 12.93 -7.02
C SER A 225 12.53 13.95 -5.87
N ARG A 226 13.70 14.09 -5.22
CA ARG A 226 13.96 15.03 -4.11
C ARG A 226 13.49 16.46 -4.42
N ARG A 227 13.82 16.95 -5.61
CA ARG A 227 13.44 18.29 -6.06
C ARG A 227 11.92 18.44 -6.14
N SER A 228 11.23 17.54 -6.86
CA SER A 228 9.77 17.57 -6.99
C SER A 228 9.05 17.55 -5.64
N VAL A 229 9.58 16.77 -4.68
CA VAL A 229 9.05 16.73 -3.30
C VAL A 229 9.23 18.07 -2.60
N LEU A 230 10.43 18.64 -2.60
CA LEU A 230 10.70 19.94 -1.97
C LEU A 230 9.90 21.07 -2.62
N ASP A 231 9.92 21.14 -3.95
CA ASP A 231 9.20 22.15 -4.73
C ASP A 231 7.70 22.08 -4.43
N GLY A 232 7.13 20.87 -4.35
CA GLY A 232 5.72 20.64 -4.03
C GLY A 232 5.34 21.07 -2.61
N ILE A 233 6.15 20.71 -1.61
CA ILE A 233 5.89 21.10 -0.21
C ILE A 233 5.98 22.62 -0.08
N ILE A 234 7.04 23.24 -0.62
CA ILE A 234 7.25 24.68 -0.53
C ILE A 234 6.14 25.45 -1.28
N ALA A 235 5.78 25.01 -2.50
CA ALA A 235 4.72 25.65 -3.25
C ALA A 235 3.36 25.58 -2.54
N PHE A 236 3.07 24.46 -1.88
CA PHE A 236 1.84 24.28 -1.11
C PHE A 236 1.76 25.27 0.06
N PHE A 237 2.81 25.36 0.90
CA PHE A 237 2.81 26.28 2.03
C PHE A 237 2.85 27.75 1.61
N ASN A 238 3.61 28.09 0.56
CA ASN A 238 3.60 29.46 0.01
C ASN A 238 2.20 29.91 -0.44
N GLU A 239 1.39 28.99 -0.98
CA GLU A 239 0.01 29.30 -1.38
C GLU A 239 -0.90 29.46 -0.15
N LEU A 240 -0.71 28.64 0.90
CA LEU A 240 -1.42 28.81 2.18
C LEU A 240 -1.07 30.14 2.85
N ASP A 241 0.20 30.51 2.90
CA ASP A 241 0.68 31.78 3.44
C ASP A 241 0.07 32.99 2.70
N LYS A 242 -0.02 32.89 1.37
CA LYS A 242 -0.61 33.94 0.53
C LYS A 242 -2.09 34.12 0.85
N GLN A 243 -2.86 33.02 0.90
CA GLN A 243 -4.28 33.04 1.25
C GLN A 243 -4.48 33.64 2.64
N HIS A 244 -3.65 33.25 3.60
CA HIS A 244 -3.70 33.80 4.95
C HIS A 244 -3.40 35.30 4.98
N SER A 245 -2.38 35.76 4.26
CA SER A 245 -1.98 37.18 4.23
C SER A 245 -3.08 38.06 3.64
N GLU A 246 -3.76 37.57 2.61
CA GLU A 246 -4.91 38.25 1.99
C GLU A 246 -6.11 38.33 2.96
N GLU A 247 -6.39 37.26 3.72
CA GLU A 247 -7.44 37.22 4.75
C GLU A 247 -7.17 38.19 5.92
N GLN A 248 -5.93 38.27 6.42
CA GLN A 248 -5.56 39.21 7.49
C GLN A 248 -5.72 40.67 7.08
N SER A 249 -5.45 41.00 5.80
CA SER A 249 -5.62 42.36 5.28
C SER A 249 -7.09 42.82 5.18
N SER A 250 -8.03 41.88 5.25
CA SER A 250 -9.48 42.14 5.13
C SER A 250 -10.23 42.18 6.47
N ASP A 251 -9.67 41.66 7.56
CA ASP A 251 -10.39 41.39 8.82
C ASP A 251 -9.73 42.03 10.06
N GLU A 252 -9.33 43.31 9.96
CA GLU A 252 -8.74 44.10 11.05
C GLU A 252 -9.68 44.36 12.27
N LEU A 253 -10.86 43.74 12.37
CA LEU A 253 -11.88 44.09 13.39
C LEU A 253 -12.23 43.01 14.44
N LEU A 254 -11.64 41.81 14.42
CA LEU A 254 -12.00 40.74 15.37
C LEU A 254 -10.78 40.05 16.03
N GLU A 255 -9.90 40.82 16.67
CA GLU A 255 -8.93 40.31 17.66
C GLU A 255 -9.66 39.83 18.93
N LEU A 256 -10.07 38.54 19.05
CA LEU A 256 -10.24 37.90 20.37
C LEU A 256 -10.46 36.38 20.39
N VAL A 257 -10.25 35.66 19.28
CA VAL A 257 -10.25 34.19 19.30
C VAL A 257 -9.00 33.72 18.59
N THR A 258 -8.18 32.89 19.25
CA THR A 258 -6.98 32.23 18.71
C THR A 258 -7.18 31.87 17.23
N THR A 259 -6.49 32.58 16.36
CA THR A 259 -6.77 32.64 14.92
C THR A 259 -6.18 31.43 14.17
N PRO A 260 -6.66 31.12 12.95
CA PRO A 260 -6.09 30.11 12.04
C PRO A 260 -4.56 30.23 11.82
N ALA A 261 -3.99 31.41 12.11
CA ALA A 261 -2.57 31.73 12.02
C ALA A 261 -1.69 30.84 12.90
N ASP A 262 -2.09 30.64 14.16
CA ASP A 262 -1.30 29.87 15.11
C ASP A 262 -1.22 28.41 14.70
N GLU A 263 -2.28 27.88 14.09
CA GLU A 263 -2.30 26.52 13.56
C GLU A 263 -1.38 26.37 12.35
N LEU A 264 -1.49 27.27 11.37
CA LEU A 264 -0.67 27.23 10.15
C LEU A 264 0.82 27.30 10.50
N TYR A 265 1.25 28.28 11.28
CA TYR A 265 2.67 28.45 11.64
C TYR A 265 3.20 27.30 12.50
N HIS A 266 2.36 26.69 13.36
CA HIS A 266 2.77 25.52 14.13
C HIS A 266 2.98 24.29 13.23
N VAL A 267 2.08 24.08 12.26
CA VAL A 267 2.18 23.02 11.26
C VAL A 267 3.40 23.22 10.38
N GLU A 268 3.67 24.44 9.93
CA GLU A 268 4.88 24.80 9.19
C GLU A 268 6.15 24.54 9.98
N GLY A 269 6.21 24.97 11.24
CA GLY A 269 7.33 24.69 12.13
C GLY A 269 7.62 23.19 12.24
N THR A 270 6.56 22.37 12.32
CA THR A 270 6.68 20.91 12.35
C THR A 270 7.16 20.33 11.02
N VAL A 271 6.66 20.85 9.89
CA VAL A 271 7.10 20.44 8.55
C VAL A 271 8.57 20.80 8.30
N ILE A 272 8.99 22.01 8.67
CA ILE A 272 10.38 22.44 8.59
C ILE A 272 11.27 21.51 9.43
N LEU A 273 10.84 21.17 10.65
CA LEU A 273 11.57 20.24 11.50
C LEU A 273 11.74 18.87 10.84
N HIS A 274 10.68 18.33 10.21
CA HIS A 274 10.78 17.07 9.45
C HIS A 274 11.75 17.16 8.26
N ILE A 275 11.73 18.26 7.50
CA ILE A 275 12.65 18.47 6.37
C ILE A 275 14.09 18.54 6.87
N VAL A 276 14.36 19.32 7.92
CA VAL A 276 15.70 19.46 8.52
C VAL A 276 16.20 18.09 9.03
N PHE A 277 15.33 17.31 9.65
CA PHE A 277 15.67 15.96 10.09
C PHE A 277 15.96 15.02 8.91
N ALA A 278 15.17 15.09 7.83
CA ALA A 278 15.42 14.32 6.62
C ALA A 278 16.76 14.73 5.96
N VAL A 279 17.08 16.02 5.88
CA VAL A 279 18.37 16.53 5.37
C VAL A 279 19.55 16.04 6.21
N LYS A 280 19.37 15.93 7.53
CA LYS A 280 20.39 15.36 8.43
C LYS A 280 20.70 13.90 8.10
N LEU A 281 19.72 13.15 7.61
CA LEU A 281 19.89 11.73 7.22
C LEU A 281 20.31 11.57 5.75
N ASP A 282 19.91 12.49 4.86
CA ASP A 282 20.20 12.48 3.44
C ASP A 282 20.80 13.82 2.97
N CYS A 283 22.13 13.86 2.83
CA CYS A 283 22.86 15.04 2.37
C CYS A 283 22.51 15.46 0.93
N GLU A 284 21.99 14.56 0.09
CA GLU A 284 21.55 14.92 -1.26
C GLU A 284 20.27 15.76 -1.23
N LEU A 285 19.36 15.46 -0.29
CA LEU A 285 18.17 16.30 -0.07
C LEU A 285 18.57 17.72 0.32
N GLY A 286 19.57 17.87 1.20
CA GLY A 286 20.11 19.18 1.59
C GLY A 286 20.75 19.93 0.42
N ARG A 287 21.54 19.24 -0.41
CA ARG A 287 22.10 19.83 -1.63
C ARG A 287 21.03 20.31 -2.58
N GLU A 288 19.97 19.52 -2.76
CA GLU A 288 18.87 19.88 -3.66
C GLU A 288 18.05 21.05 -3.13
N LEU A 289 17.81 21.11 -1.81
CA LEU A 289 17.19 22.26 -1.16
C LEU A 289 17.99 23.56 -1.38
N LEU A 290 19.31 23.51 -1.21
CA LEU A 290 20.17 24.67 -1.45
C LEU A 290 20.13 25.13 -2.91
N LYS A 291 20.19 24.20 -3.87
CA LYS A 291 20.06 24.54 -5.29
C LYS A 291 18.70 25.19 -5.58
N HIS A 292 17.62 24.63 -5.03
CA HIS A 292 16.28 25.16 -5.23
C HIS A 292 16.14 26.59 -4.68
N LEU A 293 16.67 26.86 -3.48
CA LEU A 293 16.65 28.20 -2.88
C LEU A 293 17.52 29.18 -3.67
N LEU A 294 18.73 28.76 -4.09
CA LEU A 294 19.64 29.60 -4.87
C LEU A 294 19.06 29.97 -6.25
N LEU A 295 18.30 29.07 -6.89
CA LEU A 295 17.63 29.33 -8.17
C LEU A 295 16.48 30.33 -8.08
N ARG A 296 15.92 30.58 -6.89
CA ARG A 296 14.85 31.57 -6.68
C ARG A 296 15.37 32.95 -6.23
N CYS A 297 16.64 33.04 -5.86
CA CYS A 297 17.28 34.31 -5.44
C CYS A 297 17.88 35.10 -6.61
N PHE A 298 17.87 34.55 -7.83
CA PHE A 298 18.28 35.20 -9.07
C PHE A 298 17.12 35.23 -10.06
#